data_AF-A0A966MGD2-F1
#
_entry.id   AF-A0A966MGD2-F1
#
_cell.length_a   1.000
_cell.length_b   1.000
_cell.length_c   1.000
_cell.angle_alpha   90.00
_cell.angle_beta   90.00
_cell.angle_gamma   90.00
#
_symmetry.space_group_name_H-M   'P 1'
#
loop_
_entity.id
_entity.type
_entity.pdbx_description
1 polymer ?
#
loop_
_entity_poly.entity_id
_entity_poly.type
_entity_poly.pdbx_seq_one_letter_code
_entity_poly.pdbx_strand_id
1 'polypeptide(L)'
;MSSAQKSFYLTTPIYYVNDAPHIGHAYTTVAGDFLTRWHRQKGESVWYLTGTDEHGQKVMRTAEANNTPPQQWCDRLVEEAWKPVWKHLEIANDDFIRTTEPRHMERVQKFLQGLMETGFIYEGKYEGPYCVGCEEFKLPGDLDEGKCKIHSKPVEMVSETNWFFKLSAFVEPLLEHYKKNPEACEPASARNEVVAFLEGGVSDLSISRSTFNWGIPVPWDTKQV
;
A
#
# COMPACT_ATOMS: atom_id res chain seq x y z
N MET A 1 37.38 -3.49 -20.41
CA MET A 1 36.61 -4.61 -19.84
C MET A 1 35.49 -4.00 -19.02
N SER A 2 34.25 -4.16 -19.48
CA SER A 2 33.04 -3.60 -18.88
C SER A 2 32.87 -4.19 -17.47
N SER A 3 33.13 -3.39 -16.42
CA SER A 3 32.62 -3.74 -15.10
C SER A 3 31.10 -3.79 -15.23
N ALA A 4 30.47 -4.92 -14.86
CA ALA A 4 29.02 -5.06 -14.88
C ALA A 4 28.37 -3.79 -14.32
N GLN A 5 27.63 -3.07 -15.16
CA GLN A 5 27.02 -1.80 -14.80
C GLN A 5 26.07 -2.08 -13.64
N LYS A 6 26.38 -1.54 -12.45
CA LYS A 6 25.56 -1.76 -11.26
C LYS A 6 24.17 -1.19 -11.54
N SER A 7 23.14 -1.94 -11.13
CA SER A 7 21.75 -1.50 -11.20
C SER A 7 21.32 -0.94 -9.85
N PHE A 8 20.56 0.16 -9.88
CA PHE A 8 19.95 0.75 -8.70
C PHE A 8 18.45 0.96 -8.96
N TYR A 9 17.62 0.36 -8.12
CA TYR A 9 16.17 0.51 -8.17
C TYR A 9 15.70 1.14 -6.86
N LEU A 10 14.95 2.22 -6.97
CA LEU A 10 14.36 2.90 -5.82
C LEU A 10 12.87 3.16 -6.09
N THR A 11 12.06 2.97 -5.06
CA THR A 11 10.64 3.33 -5.08
C THR A 11 10.34 4.35 -3.98
N THR A 12 9.35 5.21 -4.22
CA THR A 12 8.59 5.81 -3.12
C THR A 12 7.42 4.89 -2.75
N PRO A 13 6.73 5.13 -1.62
CA PRO A 13 5.35 4.68 -1.50
C PRO A 13 4.52 5.18 -2.69
N ILE A 14 3.49 4.42 -3.06
CA ILE A 14 2.38 4.98 -3.83
C ILE A 14 1.51 5.78 -2.86
N TYR A 15 1.08 6.97 -3.25
CA TYR A 15 0.39 7.89 -2.36
C TYR A 15 -1.13 7.86 -2.58
N TYR A 16 -1.89 7.95 -1.50
CA TYR A 16 -3.35 7.86 -1.53
C TYR A 16 -4.01 9.05 -2.24
N VAL A 17 -4.83 8.80 -3.27
CA VAL A 17 -5.46 9.85 -4.10
C VAL A 17 -6.82 10.28 -3.54
N ASN A 18 -6.83 10.75 -2.30
CA ASN A 18 -8.01 11.43 -1.75
C ASN A 18 -7.92 12.95 -1.83
N ASP A 19 -6.71 13.50 -1.88
CA ASP A 19 -6.46 14.95 -1.87
C ASP A 19 -5.16 15.29 -2.62
N ALA A 20 -4.88 16.58 -2.78
CA ALA A 20 -3.66 17.11 -3.36
C ALA A 20 -2.42 16.75 -2.51
N PRO A 21 -1.23 16.64 -3.14
CA PRO A 21 -0.02 16.30 -2.42
C PRO A 21 0.42 17.39 -1.43
N HIS A 22 0.95 16.96 -0.27
CA HIS A 22 1.49 17.85 0.75
C HIS A 22 2.99 17.60 1.00
N ILE A 23 3.58 18.35 1.94
CA ILE A 23 5.03 18.33 2.23
C ILE A 23 5.59 16.93 2.53
N GLY A 24 4.83 16.06 3.20
CA GLY A 24 5.24 14.67 3.46
C GLY A 24 5.51 13.87 2.18
N HIS A 25 4.69 14.03 1.14
CA HIS A 25 4.92 13.39 -0.16
C HIS A 25 6.15 14.00 -0.84
N ALA A 26 6.26 15.33 -0.82
CA ALA A 26 7.37 16.03 -1.44
C ALA A 26 8.73 15.63 -0.86
N TYR A 27 8.84 15.52 0.47
CA TYR A 27 10.08 15.13 1.13
C TYR A 27 10.58 13.75 0.66
N THR A 28 9.73 12.73 0.75
CA THR A 28 10.10 11.34 0.38
C THR A 28 10.46 11.25 -1.11
N THR A 29 9.70 11.92 -1.97
CA THR A 29 9.99 11.93 -3.42
C THR A 29 11.29 12.67 -3.73
N VAL A 30 11.56 13.84 -3.13
CA VAL A 30 12.83 14.56 -3.34
C VAL A 30 14.03 13.77 -2.80
N ALA A 31 13.90 13.09 -1.67
CA ALA A 31 14.97 12.23 -1.14
C ALA A 31 15.29 11.06 -2.09
N GLY A 32 14.26 10.40 -2.64
CA GLY A 32 14.43 9.36 -3.66
C GLY A 32 15.05 9.90 -4.96
N ASP A 33 14.62 11.08 -5.42
CA ASP A 33 15.18 11.76 -6.58
C ASP A 33 16.66 12.11 -6.39
N PHE A 34 17.05 12.62 -5.22
CA PHE A 34 18.45 12.88 -4.88
C PHE A 34 19.31 11.61 -4.99
N LEU A 35 18.87 10.51 -4.36
CA LEU A 35 19.60 9.24 -4.40
C LEU A 35 19.72 8.72 -5.83
N THR A 36 18.63 8.70 -6.59
CA THR A 36 18.64 8.17 -7.95
C THR A 36 19.49 9.02 -8.88
N ARG A 37 19.49 10.35 -8.75
CA ARG A 37 20.41 11.25 -9.47
C ARG A 37 21.87 10.99 -9.10
N TRP A 38 22.18 10.76 -7.83
CA TRP A 38 23.52 10.40 -7.39
C TRP A 38 24.00 9.09 -8.04
N HIS A 39 23.15 8.05 -8.06
CA HIS A 39 23.45 6.78 -8.72
C HIS A 39 23.60 6.93 -10.24
N ARG A 40 22.75 7.75 -10.90
CA ARG A 40 22.88 8.08 -12.33
C ARG A 40 24.22 8.79 -12.62
N GLN A 41 24.62 9.76 -11.79
CA GLN A 41 25.91 10.47 -11.93
C GLN A 41 27.12 9.54 -11.80
N LYS A 42 27.02 8.45 -11.04
CA LYS A 42 28.05 7.41 -10.94
C LYS A 42 28.11 6.48 -12.17
N GLY A 43 27.22 6.66 -13.15
CA GLY A 43 27.14 5.82 -14.35
C GLY A 43 26.38 4.51 -14.15
N GLU A 44 25.62 4.37 -13.08
CA GLU A 44 24.81 3.18 -12.79
C GLU A 44 23.52 3.17 -13.62
N SER A 45 22.97 1.97 -13.88
CA SER A 45 21.66 1.82 -14.51
C SER A 45 20.60 2.02 -13.43
N VAL A 46 19.78 3.07 -13.55
CA VAL A 46 18.85 3.49 -12.50
C VAL A 46 17.41 3.36 -12.96
N TRP A 47 16.55 2.86 -12.08
CA TRP A 47 15.10 2.95 -12.21
C TRP A 47 14.52 3.59 -10.95
N TYR A 48 13.71 4.63 -11.11
CA TYR A 48 13.06 5.37 -10.04
C TYR A 48 11.55 5.38 -10.25
N LEU A 49 10.82 4.66 -9.38
CA LEU A 49 9.37 4.53 -9.46
C LEU A 49 8.68 5.33 -8.36
N THR A 50 7.66 6.09 -8.74
CA THR A 50 6.67 6.68 -7.82
C THR A 50 5.27 6.42 -8.38
N GLY A 51 4.22 6.84 -7.68
CA GLY A 51 2.87 6.58 -8.14
C GLY A 51 1.78 6.91 -7.15
N THR A 52 0.58 6.47 -7.48
CA THR A 52 -0.65 6.74 -6.75
C THR A 52 -1.45 5.48 -6.44
N ASP A 53 -1.95 5.43 -5.22
CA ASP A 53 -2.94 4.45 -4.75
C ASP A 53 -4.34 5.03 -4.93
N GLU A 54 -5.12 4.37 -5.77
CA GLU A 54 -6.35 4.94 -6.33
C GLU A 54 -7.59 4.09 -6.03
N HIS A 55 -7.47 3.01 -5.27
CA HIS A 55 -8.59 2.15 -4.87
C HIS A 55 -9.05 2.42 -3.42
N GLY A 56 -10.13 1.78 -3.00
CA GLY A 56 -10.60 1.81 -1.62
C GLY A 56 -11.87 2.64 -1.39
N GLN A 57 -12.48 2.42 -0.23
CA GLN A 57 -13.79 2.97 0.09
C GLN A 57 -13.75 4.49 0.25
N LYS A 58 -12.66 5.05 0.78
CA LYS A 58 -12.55 6.49 0.98
C LYS A 58 -12.35 7.26 -0.33
N VAL A 59 -11.65 6.73 -1.33
CA VAL A 59 -11.62 7.31 -2.70
C VAL A 59 -13.02 7.30 -3.30
N MET A 60 -13.73 6.17 -3.23
CA MET A 60 -15.09 6.03 -3.74
C MET A 60 -16.05 7.06 -3.12
N ARG A 61 -16.07 7.16 -1.78
CA ARG A 61 -16.92 8.13 -1.07
C ARG A 61 -16.55 9.58 -1.40
N THR A 62 -15.27 9.89 -1.59
CA THR A 62 -14.82 11.24 -1.95
C THR A 62 -15.28 11.61 -3.35
N ALA A 63 -15.19 10.68 -4.30
CA ALA A 63 -15.69 10.87 -5.66
C ALA A 63 -17.22 11.07 -5.69
N GLU A 64 -17.97 10.25 -4.95
CA GLU A 64 -19.42 10.37 -4.79
C GLU A 64 -19.82 11.73 -4.18
N ALA A 65 -19.13 12.17 -3.12
CA ALA A 65 -19.37 13.48 -2.50
C ALA A 65 -19.11 14.65 -3.47
N ASN A 66 -18.26 14.45 -4.47
CA ASN A 66 -17.97 15.40 -5.55
C ASN A 66 -18.79 15.13 -6.82
N ASN A 67 -19.83 14.27 -6.75
CA ASN A 67 -20.71 13.91 -7.85
C ASN A 67 -19.98 13.45 -9.13
N THR A 68 -18.90 12.68 -8.97
CA THR A 68 -18.11 12.17 -10.09
C THR A 68 -17.80 10.68 -9.92
N PRO A 69 -17.68 9.91 -11.02
CA PRO A 69 -17.20 8.53 -10.94
C PRO A 69 -15.79 8.44 -10.33
N PRO A 70 -15.47 7.40 -9.53
CA PRO A 70 -14.15 7.26 -8.90
C PRO A 70 -12.96 7.32 -9.86
N GLN A 71 -13.04 6.66 -11.03
CA GLN A 71 -11.98 6.72 -12.05
C GLN A 71 -11.72 8.16 -12.50
N GLN A 72 -12.79 8.92 -12.80
CA GLN A 72 -12.68 10.31 -13.26
C GLN A 72 -12.13 11.22 -12.16
N TRP A 73 -12.45 10.95 -10.89
CA TRP A 73 -11.89 11.65 -9.75
C TRP A 73 -10.37 11.44 -9.64
N CYS A 74 -9.92 10.18 -9.68
CA CYS A 74 -8.49 9.85 -9.64
C CYS A 74 -7.74 10.43 -10.84
N ASP A 75 -8.29 10.28 -12.06
CA ASP A 75 -7.71 10.84 -13.28
C ASP A 75 -7.50 12.35 -13.15
N ARG A 76 -8.51 13.07 -12.68
CA ARG A 76 -8.46 14.52 -12.48
C ARG A 76 -7.38 14.90 -11.47
N LEU A 77 -7.37 14.27 -10.28
CA LEU A 77 -6.38 14.58 -9.25
C LEU A 77 -4.95 14.32 -9.73
N VAL A 78 -4.72 13.23 -10.45
CA VAL A 78 -3.38 12.90 -10.96
C VAL A 78 -2.89 13.95 -11.94
N GLU A 79 -3.72 14.38 -12.89
CA GLU A 79 -3.34 15.36 -13.91
C GLU A 79 -3.27 16.80 -13.38
N GLU A 80 -4.18 17.19 -12.48
CA GLU A 80 -4.30 18.57 -12.03
C GLU A 80 -3.52 18.88 -10.74
N ALA A 81 -3.24 17.88 -9.90
CA ALA A 81 -2.57 18.08 -8.61
C ALA A 81 -1.24 17.31 -8.50
N TRP A 82 -1.21 16.00 -8.76
CA TRP A 82 -0.01 15.19 -8.50
C TRP A 82 1.13 15.42 -9.49
N LYS A 83 0.90 15.22 -10.79
CA LYS A 83 1.92 15.40 -11.83
C LYS A 83 2.47 16.83 -11.88
N PRO A 84 1.65 17.90 -11.72
CA PRO A 84 2.16 19.27 -11.68
C PRO A 84 3.14 19.51 -10.53
N VAL A 85 2.92 18.95 -9.33
CA VAL A 85 3.87 19.09 -8.22
C VAL A 85 5.19 18.39 -8.52
N TRP A 86 5.17 17.17 -9.08
CA TRP A 86 6.41 16.49 -9.47
C TRP A 86 7.17 17.22 -10.58
N LYS A 87 6.45 17.82 -11.52
CA LYS A 87 7.05 18.70 -12.52
C LYS A 87 7.66 19.96 -11.89
N HIS A 88 6.98 20.58 -10.93
CA HIS A 88 7.46 21.79 -10.27
C HIS A 88 8.70 21.53 -9.40
N LEU A 89 8.75 20.38 -8.74
CA LEU A 89 9.90 19.92 -7.95
C LEU A 89 11.02 19.32 -8.81
N GLU A 90 10.86 19.28 -10.14
CA GLU A 90 11.81 18.71 -11.10
C GLU A 90 12.19 17.25 -10.78
N ILE A 91 11.22 16.46 -10.32
CA ILE A 91 11.44 15.04 -10.00
C ILE A 91 11.73 14.29 -11.30
N ALA A 92 12.83 13.52 -11.31
CA ALA A 92 13.25 12.70 -12.45
C ALA A 92 12.98 11.22 -12.17
N ASN A 93 11.71 10.87 -11.94
CA ASN A 93 11.27 9.48 -11.90
C ASN A 93 11.17 8.89 -13.32
N ASP A 94 11.41 7.59 -13.46
CA ASP A 94 11.38 6.88 -14.74
C ASP A 94 9.97 6.38 -15.09
N ASP A 95 9.12 6.18 -14.08
CA ASP A 95 7.73 5.76 -14.25
C ASP A 95 6.86 6.34 -13.12
N PHE A 96 5.57 6.53 -13.41
CA PHE A 96 4.54 6.96 -12.49
C PHE A 96 3.40 5.95 -12.56
N ILE A 97 3.39 4.98 -11.64
CA ILE A 97 2.38 3.91 -11.65
C ILE A 97 1.08 4.38 -11.01
N ARG A 98 -0.05 4.06 -11.63
CA ARG A 98 -1.39 4.22 -11.04
C ARG A 98 -2.00 2.84 -10.83
N THR A 99 -2.59 2.58 -9.66
CA THR A 99 -3.17 1.27 -9.38
C THR A 99 -4.39 0.94 -10.27
N THR A 100 -5.04 1.95 -10.85
CA THR A 100 -6.12 1.75 -11.83
C THR A 100 -5.62 1.28 -13.21
N GLU A 101 -4.31 1.20 -13.45
CA GLU A 101 -3.79 0.76 -14.74
C GLU A 101 -3.95 -0.75 -14.94
N PRO A 102 -4.34 -1.23 -16.15
CA PRO A 102 -4.47 -2.66 -16.43
C PRO A 102 -3.21 -3.47 -16.11
N ARG A 103 -2.02 -2.91 -16.38
CA ARG A 103 -0.74 -3.57 -16.08
C ARG A 103 -0.53 -3.84 -14.58
N HIS A 104 -1.15 -3.04 -13.71
CA HIS A 104 -1.10 -3.25 -12.26
C HIS A 104 -2.13 -4.30 -11.86
N MET A 105 -3.38 -4.15 -12.32
CA MET A 105 -4.48 -5.09 -12.03
C MET A 105 -4.12 -6.53 -12.39
N GLU A 106 -3.60 -6.76 -13.59
CA GLU A 106 -3.18 -8.09 -14.06
C GLU A 106 -2.10 -8.72 -13.15
N ARG A 107 -1.18 -7.90 -12.62
CA ARG A 107 -0.09 -8.37 -11.76
C ARG A 107 -0.57 -8.69 -10.36
N VAL A 108 -1.47 -7.87 -9.81
CA VAL A 108 -2.12 -8.15 -8.51
C VAL A 108 -2.91 -9.44 -8.61
N GLN A 109 -3.76 -9.59 -9.62
CA GLN A 109 -4.55 -10.80 -9.83
C GLN A 109 -3.66 -12.05 -9.97
N LYS A 110 -2.57 -11.96 -10.73
CA LYS A 110 -1.61 -13.06 -10.86
C LYS A 110 -0.92 -13.40 -9.53
N PHE A 111 -0.54 -12.40 -8.74
CA PHE A 111 0.08 -12.60 -7.43
C PHE A 111 -0.87 -13.29 -6.46
N LEU A 112 -2.12 -12.80 -6.38
CA LEU A 112 -3.16 -13.39 -5.55
C LEU A 112 -3.47 -14.83 -5.95
N GLN A 113 -3.59 -15.11 -7.26
CA GLN A 113 -3.81 -16.46 -7.77
C GLN A 113 -2.70 -17.43 -7.33
N GLY A 114 -1.43 -17.00 -7.39
CA GLY A 114 -0.31 -17.81 -6.93
C GLY A 114 -0.35 -18.11 -5.43
N LEU A 115 -0.74 -17.14 -4.60
CA LEU A 115 -0.92 -17.33 -3.16
C LEU A 115 -2.09 -18.26 -2.82
N MET A 116 -3.17 -18.21 -3.61
CA MET A 116 -4.31 -19.11 -3.49
C MET A 116 -3.93 -20.54 -3.84
N GLU A 117 -3.25 -20.76 -4.97
CA GLU A 117 -2.80 -22.08 -5.44
C GLU A 117 -1.80 -22.74 -4.49
N THR A 118 -0.99 -21.93 -3.79
CA THR A 118 -0.02 -22.42 -2.79
C THR A 118 -0.63 -22.62 -1.39
N GLY A 119 -1.92 -22.31 -1.21
CA GLY A 119 -2.64 -22.53 0.04
C GLY A 119 -2.40 -21.50 1.14
N PHE A 120 -1.84 -20.33 0.80
CA PHE A 120 -1.66 -19.21 1.71
C PHE A 120 -2.87 -18.29 1.81
N ILE A 121 -3.87 -18.48 0.95
CA ILE A 121 -5.16 -17.77 1.01
C ILE A 121 -6.28 -18.74 1.41
N TYR A 122 -7.19 -18.28 2.26
CA TYR A 122 -8.37 -19.02 2.68
C TYR A 122 -9.55 -18.08 2.92
N GLU A 123 -10.76 -18.61 2.84
CA GLU A 123 -11.97 -17.88 3.20
C GLU A 123 -12.18 -17.93 4.71
N GLY A 124 -12.46 -16.80 5.32
CA GLY A 124 -12.71 -16.68 6.76
C GLY A 124 -13.87 -15.74 7.03
N LYS A 125 -14.60 -16.00 8.12
CA LYS A 125 -15.55 -15.04 8.67
C LYS A 125 -14.84 -14.22 9.74
N TYR A 126 -14.92 -12.90 9.63
CA TYR A 126 -14.46 -12.01 10.67
C TYR A 126 -15.59 -11.09 11.10
N GLU A 127 -15.77 -10.98 12.41
CA GLU A 127 -16.72 -10.07 13.02
C GLU A 127 -15.98 -9.20 14.02
N GLY A 128 -16.05 -7.89 13.83
CA GLY A 128 -15.33 -6.98 14.71
C GLY A 128 -15.58 -5.51 14.42
N PRO A 129 -15.10 -4.65 15.32
CA PRO A 129 -15.16 -3.21 15.15
C PRO A 129 -14.24 -2.77 14.01
N TYR A 130 -14.77 -2.04 13.04
CA TYR A 130 -14.07 -1.55 11.85
C TYR A 130 -14.02 -0.02 11.86
N CYS A 131 -12.84 0.55 11.64
CA CYS A 131 -12.68 1.99 11.49
C CYS A 131 -12.53 2.36 10.02
N VAL A 132 -13.56 2.97 9.44
CA VAL A 132 -13.53 3.48 8.06
C VAL A 132 -12.38 4.46 7.82
N GLY A 133 -12.00 5.27 8.82
CA GLY A 133 -10.90 6.22 8.68
C GLY A 133 -9.53 5.55 8.55
N CYS A 134 -9.34 4.40 9.19
CA CYS A 134 -8.12 3.59 9.08
C CYS A 134 -8.20 2.56 7.94
N GLU A 135 -9.39 2.33 7.38
CA GLU A 135 -9.73 1.20 6.51
C GLU A 135 -9.34 -0.18 7.11
N GLU A 136 -9.39 -0.27 8.44
CA GLU A 136 -8.84 -1.39 9.21
C GLU A 136 -9.79 -1.84 10.33
N PHE A 137 -9.81 -3.15 10.59
CA PHE A 137 -10.40 -3.71 11.81
C PHE A 137 -9.59 -3.28 13.04
N LYS A 138 -10.26 -3.11 14.16
CA LYS A 138 -9.65 -2.62 15.40
C LYS A 138 -9.64 -3.70 16.46
N LEU A 139 -8.51 -3.85 17.13
CA LEU A 139 -8.42 -4.67 18.32
C LEU A 139 -9.02 -3.92 19.51
N PRO A 140 -9.42 -4.60 20.60
CA PRO A 140 -9.93 -3.94 21.80
C PRO A 140 -8.99 -2.85 22.34
N GLY A 141 -7.67 -3.03 22.18
CA GLY A 141 -6.66 -2.04 22.58
C GLY A 141 -6.63 -0.77 21.73
N ASP A 142 -7.20 -0.78 20.54
CA ASP A 142 -7.23 0.37 19.61
C ASP A 142 -8.46 1.26 19.80
N LEU A 143 -9.34 0.88 20.74
CA LEU A 143 -10.60 1.54 20.98
C LEU A 143 -10.61 2.28 22.32
N ASP A 144 -11.27 3.42 22.32
CA ASP A 144 -11.62 4.18 23.51
C ASP A 144 -13.14 4.39 23.51
N GLU A 145 -13.84 3.71 24.42
CA GLU A 145 -15.32 3.71 24.52
C GLU A 145 -16.03 3.45 23.17
N GLY A 146 -15.54 2.48 22.38
CA GLY A 146 -16.11 2.13 21.08
C GLY A 146 -15.78 3.12 19.95
N LYS A 147 -14.82 4.03 20.17
CA LYS A 147 -14.27 4.92 19.14
C LYS A 147 -12.84 4.54 18.81
N CYS A 148 -12.44 4.71 17.55
CA CYS A 148 -11.04 4.53 17.15
C CYS A 148 -10.15 5.58 17.83
N LYS A 149 -9.07 5.16 18.49
CA LYS A 149 -8.13 6.08 19.16
C LYS A 149 -7.47 7.09 18.22
N ILE A 150 -7.30 6.74 16.94
CA ILE A 150 -6.65 7.60 15.94
C ILE A 150 -7.59 8.70 15.45
N HIS A 151 -8.84 8.34 15.18
CA HIS A 151 -9.80 9.24 14.52
C HIS A 151 -10.85 9.81 15.48
N SER A 152 -10.94 9.30 16.70
CA SER A 152 -11.97 9.62 17.69
C SER A 152 -13.40 9.48 17.16
N LYS A 153 -13.59 8.66 16.11
CA LYS A 153 -14.88 8.38 15.49
C LYS A 153 -15.39 7.00 15.93
N PRO A 154 -16.71 6.82 16.08
CA PRO A 154 -17.29 5.51 16.33
C PRO A 154 -16.85 4.50 15.29
N VAL A 155 -16.58 3.27 15.73
CA VAL A 155 -16.34 2.13 14.83
C VAL A 155 -17.66 1.48 14.44
N GLU A 156 -17.67 0.86 13.28
CA GLU A 156 -18.81 0.09 12.78
C GLU A 156 -18.60 -1.38 13.09
N MET A 157 -19.61 -2.07 13.61
CA MET A 157 -19.53 -3.53 13.77
C MET A 157 -19.79 -4.18 12.43
N VAL A 158 -18.77 -4.83 11.89
CA VAL A 158 -18.82 -5.47 10.56
C VAL A 158 -18.65 -6.96 10.74
N SER A 159 -19.55 -7.74 10.15
CA SER A 159 -19.44 -9.20 10.03
C SER A 159 -19.38 -9.54 8.55
N GLU A 160 -18.18 -9.84 8.06
CA GLU A 160 -17.94 -10.14 6.65
C GLU A 160 -17.25 -11.50 6.50
N THR A 161 -17.59 -12.19 5.41
CA THR A 161 -16.80 -13.31 4.92
C THR A 161 -15.82 -12.75 3.89
N ASN A 162 -14.54 -12.76 4.24
CA ASN A 162 -13.47 -12.21 3.42
C ASN A 162 -12.41 -13.28 3.14
N TRP A 163 -11.54 -13.00 2.16
CA TRP A 163 -10.35 -13.77 1.91
C TRP A 163 -9.22 -13.28 2.82
N PHE A 164 -8.48 -14.23 3.40
CA PHE A 164 -7.40 -13.97 4.35
C PHE A 164 -6.09 -14.54 3.83
N PHE A 165 -5.02 -13.77 3.98
CA PHE A 165 -3.65 -14.22 3.79
C PHE A 165 -3.08 -14.71 5.12
N LYS A 166 -2.48 -15.91 5.09
CA LYS A 166 -1.85 -16.58 6.24
C LYS A 166 -0.53 -15.92 6.66
N LEU A 167 -0.57 -14.65 7.04
CA LEU A 167 0.61 -13.89 7.47
C LEU A 167 1.29 -14.53 8.69
N SER A 168 0.52 -15.16 9.58
CA SER A 168 1.05 -15.89 10.74
C SER A 168 2.07 -16.97 10.36
N ALA A 169 1.93 -17.61 9.20
CA ALA A 169 2.86 -18.61 8.70
C ALA A 169 4.24 -18.03 8.30
N PHE A 170 4.35 -16.71 8.15
CA PHE A 170 5.57 -16.02 7.74
C PHE A 170 6.33 -15.36 8.89
N VAL A 171 5.80 -15.39 10.12
CA VAL A 171 6.43 -14.73 11.28
C VAL A 171 7.85 -15.23 11.52
N GLU A 172 8.05 -16.54 11.67
CA GLU A 172 9.36 -17.11 11.94
C GLU A 172 10.36 -16.88 10.77
N PRO A 173 10.00 -17.12 9.49
CA PRO A 173 10.85 -16.76 8.36
C PRO A 173 11.25 -15.28 8.32
N LEU A 174 10.34 -14.36 8.66
CA LEU A 174 10.61 -12.92 8.67
C LEU A 174 11.56 -12.53 9.83
N LEU A 175 11.34 -13.07 11.03
CA LEU A 175 12.24 -12.86 12.17
C LEU A 175 13.65 -13.36 11.85
N GLU A 176 13.76 -14.55 11.25
CA GLU A 176 15.05 -15.09 10.83
C GLU A 176 15.71 -14.20 9.75
N HIS A 177 14.93 -13.70 8.79
CA HIS A 177 15.41 -12.80 7.76
C HIS A 177 16.00 -11.51 8.34
N TYR A 178 15.28 -10.81 9.23
CA TYR A 178 15.76 -9.57 9.84
C TYR A 178 16.95 -9.78 10.78
N LYS A 179 17.05 -10.95 11.42
CA LYS A 179 18.21 -11.33 12.23
C LYS A 179 19.46 -11.53 11.36
N LYS A 180 19.30 -12.15 10.19
CA LYS A 180 20.41 -12.44 9.25
C LYS A 180 20.81 -11.21 8.40
N ASN A 181 19.88 -10.28 8.17
CA ASN A 181 20.05 -9.13 7.28
C ASN A 181 19.62 -7.85 8.02
N PRO A 182 20.38 -7.36 9.00
CA PRO A 182 19.99 -6.19 9.80
C PRO A 182 19.80 -4.92 8.96
N GLU A 183 20.46 -4.80 7.82
CA GLU A 183 20.34 -3.70 6.85
C GLU A 183 19.12 -3.77 5.94
N ALA A 184 18.33 -4.86 6.01
CA ALA A 184 17.09 -4.99 5.22
C ALA A 184 16.00 -3.99 5.65
N CYS A 185 16.13 -3.38 6.84
CA CYS A 185 15.27 -2.31 7.31
C CYS A 185 16.10 -1.27 8.08
N GLU A 186 16.03 -0.03 7.61
CA GLU A 186 16.68 1.12 8.22
C GLU A 186 15.68 2.26 8.46
N PRO A 187 15.88 3.09 9.51
CA PRO A 187 16.92 2.97 10.54
C PRO A 187 16.65 1.82 11.52
N ALA A 188 17.64 1.49 12.36
CA ALA A 188 17.55 0.38 13.32
C ALA A 188 16.33 0.48 14.26
N SER A 189 15.85 1.69 14.58
CA SER A 189 14.63 1.88 15.38
C SER A 189 13.39 1.32 14.69
N ALA A 190 13.20 1.61 13.39
CA ALA A 190 12.08 1.08 12.62
C ALA A 190 12.15 -0.46 12.50
N ARG A 191 13.35 -1.01 12.30
CA ARG A 191 13.55 -2.47 12.31
C ARG A 191 13.17 -3.08 13.65
N ASN A 192 13.56 -2.46 14.76
CA ASN A 192 13.22 -2.96 16.10
C ASN A 192 11.72 -2.94 16.34
N GLU A 193 10.99 -1.94 15.83
CA GLU A 193 9.53 -1.91 15.86
C GLU A 193 8.90 -3.04 15.05
N VAL A 194 9.41 -3.31 13.83
CA VAL A 194 8.95 -4.45 13.01
C VAL A 194 9.20 -5.79 13.72
N VAL A 195 10.38 -5.98 14.31
CA VAL A 195 10.71 -7.21 15.06
C VAL A 195 9.80 -7.35 16.28
N ALA A 196 9.60 -6.28 17.06
CA ALA A 196 8.71 -6.31 18.23
C ALA A 196 7.26 -6.61 17.83
N PHE A 197 6.78 -6.09 16.69
CA PHE A 197 5.46 -6.42 16.15
C PHE A 197 5.35 -7.91 15.81
N LEU A 198 6.35 -8.48 15.12
CA LEU A 198 6.38 -9.90 14.77
C LEU A 198 6.42 -10.80 16.02
N GLU A 199 7.21 -10.43 17.03
CA GLU A 199 7.32 -11.16 18.31
C GLU A 199 6.04 -11.04 19.16
N GLY A 200 5.27 -9.96 19.00
CA GLY A 200 4.02 -9.70 19.73
C GLY A 200 2.84 -10.59 19.33
N GLY A 201 3.00 -11.41 18.29
CA GLY A 201 1.96 -12.28 17.74
C GLY A 201 1.20 -11.59 16.61
N VAL A 202 1.21 -12.22 15.43
CA VAL A 202 0.63 -11.66 14.20
C VAL A 202 -0.61 -12.45 13.81
N SER A 203 -1.72 -11.74 13.59
CA SER A 203 -2.94 -12.33 13.03
C SER A 203 -2.89 -12.36 11.50
N ASP A 204 -3.65 -13.29 10.92
CA ASP A 204 -3.80 -13.39 9.47
C ASP A 204 -4.52 -12.16 8.90
N LEU A 205 -4.10 -11.73 7.72
CA LEU A 205 -4.46 -10.44 7.14
C LEU A 205 -5.69 -10.60 6.24
N SER A 206 -6.73 -9.79 6.45
CA SER A 206 -7.88 -9.75 5.53
C SER A 206 -7.52 -8.97 4.25
N ILE A 207 -7.53 -9.64 3.10
CA ILE A 207 -7.05 -9.13 1.81
C ILE A 207 -8.16 -8.80 0.79
N SER A 208 -9.43 -8.98 1.15
CA SER A 208 -10.57 -8.62 0.30
C SER A 208 -11.71 -8.02 1.11
N ARG A 209 -12.64 -7.34 0.42
CA ARG A 209 -13.89 -6.81 0.99
C ARG A 209 -15.06 -7.01 0.02
N SER A 210 -16.25 -7.16 0.58
CA SER A 210 -17.51 -7.32 -0.19
C SER A 210 -18.41 -6.08 -0.15
N THR A 211 -18.07 -5.07 0.64
CA THR A 211 -18.94 -3.91 0.95
C THR A 211 -18.80 -2.74 -0.02
N PHE A 212 -17.84 -2.76 -0.93
CA PHE A 212 -17.67 -1.77 -1.99
C PHE A 212 -17.04 -2.42 -3.24
N ASN A 213 -17.09 -1.74 -4.37
CA ASN A 213 -16.64 -2.29 -5.67
C ASN A 213 -15.52 -1.46 -6.32
N TRP A 214 -15.01 -0.44 -5.65
CA TRP A 214 -13.87 0.35 -6.12
C TRP A 214 -12.54 -0.26 -5.70
N GLY A 215 -12.14 -1.32 -6.41
CA GLY A 215 -10.93 -2.11 -6.14
C GLY A 215 -10.63 -3.09 -7.29
N ILE A 216 -9.67 -3.98 -7.08
CA ILE A 216 -9.28 -4.98 -8.08
C ILE A 216 -10.04 -6.27 -7.79
N PRO A 217 -10.92 -6.76 -8.68
CA PRO A 217 -11.72 -7.94 -8.40
C PRO A 217 -10.85 -9.17 -8.09
N VAL A 218 -11.22 -9.89 -7.02
CA VAL A 218 -10.57 -11.15 -6.65
C VAL A 218 -10.78 -12.18 -7.77
N PRO A 219 -9.71 -12.82 -8.31
CA PRO A 219 -9.80 -13.63 -9.53
C PRO A 219 -10.81 -14.80 -9.45
N TRP A 220 -10.97 -15.40 -8.27
CA TRP A 220 -11.87 -16.53 -8.04
C TRP A 220 -13.19 -16.15 -7.34
N ASP A 221 -13.35 -14.88 -6.92
CA ASP A 221 -14.56 -14.37 -6.28
C ASP A 221 -14.78 -12.90 -6.63
N THR A 222 -15.30 -12.64 -7.84
CA THR A 222 -15.46 -11.28 -8.39
C THR A 222 -16.52 -10.43 -7.68
N LYS A 223 -17.17 -10.96 -6.65
CA LYS A 223 -18.04 -10.19 -5.75
C LYS A 223 -17.25 -9.40 -4.72
N GLN A 224 -15.96 -9.70 -4.56
CA GLN A 224 -15.05 -9.02 -3.66
C GLN A 224 -13.93 -8.33 -4.43
N VAL A 225 -13.43 -7.25 -3.83
CA VAL A 225 -12.27 -6.48 -4.29
C VAL A 225 -11.19 -6.40 -3.24
#